data_AF-A0A1L3ZAF5-F1
#
_entry.id   AF-A0A1L3ZAF5-F1
#
_cell.length_a   1.000
_cell.length_b   1.000
_cell.length_c   1.000
_cell.angle_alpha   90.00
_cell.angle_beta   90.00
_cell.angle_gamma   90.00
#
_symmetry.space_group_name_H-M   'P 1'
#
loop_
_entity.id
_entity.type
_entity.pdbx_description
1 polymer ?
#
loop_
_entity_poly.entity_id
_entity_poly.type
_entity_poly.pdbx_seq_one_letter_code
_entity_poly.pdbx_strand_id
1 'polypeptide(L)'
;MGWTRQTIRATNSSKHVEAAVPREPSGGVRVADSSIFPHVTYANLNGPSIMTGEKAADHVLGRQPLARSNQEPRVNPRAAVSDR
;
A
#
# COMPACT_ATOMS: atom_id res chain seq x y z
N MET A 1 11.03 43.23 13.66
CA MET A 1 12.30 42.74 13.10
C MET A 1 12.13 41.25 12.83
N GLY A 2 12.16 40.67 11.63
CA GLY A 2 12.05 41.11 10.25
C GLY A 2 11.48 39.90 9.49
N TRP A 3 10.45 40.12 8.67
CA TRP A 3 9.78 39.07 7.87
C TRP A 3 10.56 38.87 6.57
N THR A 4 11.02 37.66 6.27
CA THR A 4 11.67 37.36 4.98
C THR A 4 10.60 37.01 3.95
N ARG A 5 10.39 37.90 2.99
CA ARG A 5 9.42 37.77 1.88
C ARG A 5 9.90 36.75 0.84
N GLN A 6 8.92 36.07 0.25
CA GLN A 6 9.02 35.19 -0.91
C GLN A 6 9.62 35.91 -2.13
N THR A 7 10.49 35.22 -2.87
CA THR A 7 10.94 35.65 -4.20
C THR A 7 10.22 34.81 -5.25
N ILE A 8 9.13 35.35 -5.81
CA ILE A 8 8.52 34.85 -7.04
C ILE A 8 9.37 35.35 -8.20
N ARG A 9 10.10 34.46 -8.88
CA ARG A 9 10.64 34.73 -10.22
C ARG A 9 9.67 34.16 -11.25
N ALA A 10 8.97 35.04 -11.95
CA ALA A 10 8.27 34.68 -13.18
C ALA A 10 9.32 34.51 -14.29
N THR A 11 9.46 33.29 -14.82
CA THR A 11 10.13 33.06 -16.11
C THR A 11 9.09 32.55 -17.09
N ASN A 12 9.04 33.21 -18.24
CA ASN A 12 8.16 32.91 -19.36
C ASN A 12 8.64 31.62 -20.08
N SER A 13 7.69 30.86 -20.62
CA SER A 13 7.84 29.70 -21.55
C SER A 13 7.69 28.29 -20.97
N SER A 14 6.85 27.50 -21.67
CA SER A 14 6.50 26.07 -21.49
C SER A 14 5.77 25.67 -20.19
N LYS A 15 4.44 25.83 -20.20
CA LYS A 15 3.54 25.22 -19.20
C LYS A 15 3.48 23.70 -19.40
N HIS A 16 4.25 22.95 -18.62
CA HIS A 16 3.77 21.76 -17.93
C HIS A 16 4.16 21.92 -16.46
N VAL A 17 3.21 22.38 -15.64
CA VAL A 17 3.37 22.43 -14.18
C VAL A 17 2.93 21.07 -13.67
N GLU A 18 3.87 20.14 -13.53
CA GLU A 18 3.60 18.93 -12.74
C GLU A 18 3.75 19.34 -11.27
N ALA A 19 2.61 19.56 -10.62
CA ALA A 19 2.58 19.66 -9.17
C ALA A 19 3.03 18.30 -8.63
N ALA A 20 4.27 18.23 -8.14
CA ALA A 20 4.75 17.06 -7.43
C ALA A 20 3.82 16.83 -6.22
N VAL A 21 3.00 15.78 -6.31
CA VAL A 21 2.18 15.30 -5.20
C VAL A 21 3.13 15.08 -4.01
N PRO A 22 2.84 15.61 -2.81
CA PRO A 22 3.68 15.38 -1.65
C PRO A 22 3.83 13.88 -1.44
N ARG A 23 5.05 13.35 -1.64
CA ARG A 23 5.37 11.98 -1.24
C ARG A 23 5.32 11.97 0.29
N GLU A 24 4.48 11.12 0.84
CA GLU A 24 4.45 10.82 2.28
C GLU A 24 5.89 10.58 2.79
N PRO A 25 6.24 10.97 4.04
CA PRO A 25 7.58 10.81 4.57
C PRO A 25 8.05 9.36 4.41
N SER A 26 9.12 9.13 3.64
CA SER A 26 9.75 7.82 3.50
C SER A 26 10.54 7.50 4.77
N GLY A 27 9.84 7.14 5.85
CA GLY A 27 10.45 6.82 7.13
C GLY A 27 9.79 5.60 7.77
N GLY A 28 10.03 4.42 7.19
CA GLY A 28 9.54 3.17 7.77
C GLY A 28 9.82 1.96 6.88
N VAL A 29 10.34 0.88 7.46
CA VAL A 29 10.50 -0.42 6.79
C VAL A 29 9.12 -1.09 6.74
N ARG A 30 8.78 -1.66 5.58
CA ARG A 30 7.55 -2.42 5.36
C ARG A 30 7.91 -3.88 5.13
N VAL A 31 7.18 -4.80 5.76
CA VAL A 31 7.34 -6.25 5.57
C VAL A 31 6.21 -6.74 4.67
N ALA A 32 6.55 -7.53 3.65
CA ALA A 32 5.61 -8.07 2.68
C ALA A 32 5.96 -9.54 2.38
N ASP A 33 5.62 -10.43 3.30
CA ASP A 33 5.78 -11.88 3.19
C ASP A 33 4.62 -12.59 3.92
N SER A 34 4.74 -13.89 4.17
CA SER A 34 3.72 -14.65 4.91
C SER A 34 3.67 -14.34 6.41
N SER A 35 4.68 -13.69 6.98
CA SER A 35 4.71 -13.38 8.42
C SER A 35 3.68 -12.33 8.82
N ILE A 36 3.12 -11.59 7.84
CA ILE A 36 2.11 -10.55 8.11
C ILE A 36 0.74 -11.14 8.46
N PHE A 37 0.50 -12.42 8.15
CA PHE A 37 -0.80 -13.03 8.38
C PHE A 37 -1.03 -13.26 9.88
N PRO A 38 -2.19 -12.87 10.44
CA PRO A 38 -2.46 -13.02 11.87
C PRO A 38 -2.59 -14.49 12.31
N HIS A 39 -2.85 -15.38 11.36
CA HIS A 39 -2.93 -16.82 11.55
C HIS A 39 -2.26 -17.53 10.38
N VAL A 40 -1.69 -18.71 10.64
CA VAL A 40 -1.14 -19.58 9.59
C VAL A 40 -2.26 -19.93 8.62
N THR A 41 -2.04 -19.68 7.34
CA THR A 41 -3.02 -20.05 6.31
C THR A 41 -3.09 -21.57 6.20
N TYR A 42 -4.30 -22.14 6.19
CA TYR A 42 -4.56 -23.59 6.10
C TYR A 42 -4.17 -24.26 4.75
N ALA A 43 -3.41 -23.58 3.90
CA ALA A 43 -3.02 -24.03 2.56
C ALA A 43 -1.57 -23.61 2.23
N ASN A 44 -1.09 -24.01 1.05
CA ASN A 44 0.25 -23.64 0.56
C ASN A 44 0.46 -22.11 0.58
N LEU A 45 1.54 -21.67 1.21
CA LEU A 45 1.91 -20.26 1.40
C LEU A 45 2.31 -19.52 0.12
N ASN A 46 2.60 -20.22 -0.98
CA ASN A 46 3.02 -19.62 -2.24
C ASN A 46 1.98 -18.61 -2.74
N GLY A 47 0.70 -19.00 -2.80
CA GLY A 47 -0.38 -18.13 -3.26
C GLY A 47 -0.55 -16.89 -2.39
N PRO A 48 -0.79 -17.04 -1.08
CA PRO A 48 -0.92 -15.92 -0.15
C PRO A 48 0.29 -14.97 -0.16
N SER A 49 1.52 -15.50 -0.19
CA SER A 49 2.73 -14.68 -0.20
C SER A 49 2.87 -13.86 -1.49
N ILE A 50 2.57 -14.46 -2.65
CA ILE A 50 2.58 -13.76 -3.94
C ILE A 50 1.54 -12.63 -3.93
N MET A 51 0.31 -12.91 -3.51
CA MET A 51 -0.75 -11.89 -3.44
C MET A 51 -0.39 -10.71 -2.51
N THR A 52 0.23 -11.00 -1.37
CA THR A 52 0.74 -9.95 -0.45
C THR A 52 1.83 -9.10 -1.12
N GLY A 53 2.76 -9.73 -1.84
CA GLY A 53 3.82 -9.04 -2.58
C GLY A 53 3.27 -8.13 -3.68
N GLU A 54 2.31 -8.61 -4.47
CA GLU A 54 1.63 -7.81 -5.51
C GLU A 54 0.95 -6.58 -4.90
N LYS A 55 0.23 -6.77 -3.78
CA LYS A 55 -0.43 -5.66 -3.08
C LYS A 55 0.58 -4.63 -2.55
N ALA A 56 1.70 -5.09 -2.00
CA ALA A 56 2.77 -4.19 -1.53
C ALA A 56 3.41 -3.42 -2.69
N ALA A 57 3.59 -4.06 -3.86
CA ALA A 57 4.12 -3.40 -5.05
C ALA A 57 3.22 -2.24 -5.52
N ASP A 58 1.89 -2.39 -5.47
CA ASP A 58 0.96 -1.30 -5.75
C ASP A 58 1.19 -0.09 -4.82
N HIS A 59 1.43 -0.34 -3.53
CA HIS A 59 1.73 0.72 -2.56
C HIS A 59 3.08 1.41 -2.82
N VAL A 60 4.11 0.65 -3.21
CA VAL A 60 5.44 1.22 -3.54
C VAL A 60 5.39 2.04 -4.83
N LEU A 61 4.61 1.60 -5.82
CA LEU A 61 4.46 2.28 -7.11
C LEU A 61 3.40 3.39 -7.08
N GLY A 62 2.68 3.59 -5.98
CA GLY A 62 1.61 4.58 -5.87
C GLY A 62 0.40 4.28 -6.77
N ARG A 63 0.15 3.00 -7.08
CA ARG A 63 -1.00 2.58 -7.89
C ARG A 63 -2.28 2.67 -7.06
N GLN A 64 -3.37 3.06 -7.72
CA GLN A 64 -4.68 3.12 -7.07
C GLN A 64 -5.12 1.71 -6.65
N PRO A 65 -5.38 1.45 -5.36
CA PRO A 65 -5.88 0.17 -4.90
C PRO A 65 -7.22 -0.18 -5.55
N LEU A 66 -7.42 -1.47 -5.85
CA LEU A 66 -8.75 -2.00 -6.16
C LEU A 66 -9.72 -1.70 -5.02
N ALA A 67 -11.00 -1.54 -5.36
CA ALA A 67 -12.08 -1.44 -4.38
C ALA A 67 -12.07 -2.67 -3.46
N ARG A 68 -12.46 -2.48 -2.20
CA ARG A 68 -12.57 -3.57 -1.23
C ARG A 68 -13.53 -4.64 -1.77
N SER A 69 -13.15 -5.91 -1.64
CA SER A 69 -14.08 -7.01 -1.90
C SER A 69 -15.22 -6.98 -0.87
N ASN A 70 -16.46 -7.05 -1.36
CA ASN A 70 -17.65 -7.19 -0.52
C ASN A 70 -18.02 -8.67 -0.29
N GLN A 71 -17.16 -9.61 -0.66
CA GLN A 71 -17.40 -11.02 -0.38
C GLN A 71 -17.13 -11.32 1.09
N GLU A 72 -18.10 -11.97 1.74
CA GLU A 72 -17.91 -12.52 3.07
C GLU A 72 -16.95 -13.72 3.05
N PRO A 73 -16.09 -13.89 4.06
CA PRO A 73 -15.27 -15.08 4.18
C PRO A 73 -16.14 -16.33 4.26
N ARG A 74 -15.94 -17.26 3.34
CA ARG A 74 -16.59 -18.58 3.43
C ARG A 74 -16.00 -19.35 4.61
N VAL A 75 -16.80 -19.52 5.67
CA VAL A 75 -16.41 -20.33 6.83
C VAL A 75 -16.64 -21.81 6.51
N ASN A 76 -15.60 -22.63 6.69
CA ASN A 76 -15.72 -24.08 6.58
C ASN A 76 -16.59 -24.61 7.75
N PRO A 77 -17.65 -25.41 7.52
CA PRO A 77 -18.48 -25.97 8.60
C PRO A 77 -17.71 -26.78 9.64
N ARG A 78 -16.55 -27.35 9.26
CA ARG A 78 -15.68 -28.11 10.18
C ARG A 78 -14.61 -27.26 10.86
N ALA A 79 -14.63 -25.93 10.71
CA ALA A 79 -13.62 -25.05 11.30
C ALA A 79 -13.56 -25.15 12.84
N ALA A 80 -14.65 -25.53 13.50
CA ALA A 80 -14.71 -25.69 14.96
C ALA A 80 -14.01 -26.95 15.50
N VAL A 81 -13.84 -27.97 14.65
CA VAL A 81 -13.26 -29.29 15.02
C VAL A 81 -11.96 -29.60 14.31
N SER A 82 -11.57 -28.75 13.36
CA SER A 82 -10.24 -28.80 12.75
C SER A 82 -9.23 -28.33 13.79
N ASP A 83 -8.23 -29.14 14.09
CA ASP A 83 -7.12 -28.71 14.93
C ASP A 83 -6.49 -27.43 14.35
N ARG A 84 -6.17 -26.49 15.25
CA ARG A 84 -5.43 -25.26 14.94
C ARG A 84 -3.95 -25.55 14.79
#